data_AF-A0A2W5AWQ4-F1
#
_entry.id   AF-A0A2W5AWQ4-F1
#
_cell.length_a   1.000
_cell.length_b   1.000
_cell.length_c   1.000
_cell.angle_alpha   90.00
_cell.angle_beta   90.00
_cell.angle_gamma   90.00
#
_symmetry.space_group_name_H-M   'P 1'
#
loop_
_entity.id
_entity.type
_entity.pdbx_description
1 polymer ?
#
loop_
_entity_poly.entity_id
_entity_poly.type
_entity_poly.pdbx_seq_one_letter_code
_entity_poly.pdbx_strand_id
1 'polypeptide(L)' 'MAPLEIRHRSVRPISAKHAQASRFLQQSHPISSRLSFTGRYEHLIAGPALTNAGYKNSDFLAGWISYRF' A
#
# COMPACT_ATOMS: atom_id res chain seq x y z
N MET A 1 41.13 -22.94 12.77
CA MET A 1 40.17 -22.20 11.93
C MET A 1 39.04 -21.75 12.84
N ALA A 2 38.99 -20.47 13.24
CA ALA A 2 37.99 -19.94 14.16
C ALA A 2 36.80 -19.35 13.38
N PRO A 3 35.53 -19.67 13.71
CA PRO A 3 34.39 -19.11 12.99
C PRO A 3 34.14 -17.66 13.42
N LEU A 4 34.04 -16.75 12.43
CA LEU A 4 33.73 -15.34 12.64
C LEU A 4 32.29 -15.18 13.17
N GLU A 5 32.16 -14.70 14.39
CA GLU A 5 30.91 -14.27 15.00
C GLU A 5 30.44 -12.97 14.31
N ILE A 6 29.58 -13.11 13.30
CA ILE A 6 28.94 -11.99 12.61
C ILE A 6 27.98 -11.34 13.62
N ARG A 7 28.44 -10.26 14.28
CA ARG A 7 27.59 -9.42 15.12
C ARG A 7 26.45 -8.86 14.27
N HIS A 8 25.28 -9.44 14.46
CA HIS A 8 24.00 -9.00 13.89
C HIS A 8 23.65 -7.60 14.42
N ARG A 9 24.20 -6.56 13.79
CA ARG A 9 23.80 -5.17 14.04
C ARG A 9 22.38 -5.04 13.54
N SER A 10 21.42 -5.14 14.46
CA SER A 10 20.01 -4.85 14.22
C SER A 10 19.88 -3.44 13.63
N VAL A 11 19.71 -3.37 12.31
CA VAL A 11 19.45 -2.13 11.59
C VAL A 11 18.03 -1.72 11.97
N ARG A 12 17.92 -0.84 12.98
CA ARG A 12 16.64 -0.20 13.31
C ARG A 12 16.14 0.50 12.03
N PRO A 13 14.96 0.16 11.49
CA PRO A 13 14.45 0.87 10.34
C PRO A 13 14.19 2.31 10.75
N ILE A 14 14.99 3.23 10.20
CA ILE A 14 14.82 4.70 10.25
C ILE A 14 13.43 5.17 9.74
N SER A 15 12.64 4.25 9.17
CA SER A 15 11.29 4.47 8.64
C SER A 15 10.21 4.65 9.72
N ALA A 16 10.45 4.26 10.98
CA ALA A 16 9.38 4.25 12.00
C ALA A 16 8.78 5.63 12.34
N LYS A 17 9.46 6.74 12.05
CA LYS A 17 8.96 8.09 12.34
C LYS A 17 8.06 8.67 11.24
N HIS A 18 8.16 8.16 10.01
CA HIS A 18 7.47 8.70 8.82
C HIS A 18 6.75 7.64 7.99
N ALA A 19 6.76 6.37 8.40
CA ALA A 19 6.11 5.28 7.68
C ALA A 19 4.60 5.53 7.60
N GLN A 20 4.17 6.05 6.46
CA GLN A 20 2.78 6.10 6.04
C GLN A 20 2.39 4.68 5.65
N ALA A 21 1.33 4.15 6.25
CA ALA A 21 0.81 2.84 5.88
C ALA A 21 -0.31 3.03 4.85
N SER A 22 -0.15 2.48 3.66
CA SER A 22 -1.23 2.40 2.66
C SER A 22 -1.77 0.98 2.62
N ARG A 23 -3.11 0.84 2.63
CA ARG A 23 -3.78 -0.42 2.37
C ARG A 23 -4.45 -0.32 1.01
N PHE A 24 -4.10 -1.23 0.10
CA PHE A 24 -4.74 -1.30 -1.21
C PHE A 24 -5.59 -2.57 -1.29
N LEU A 25 -6.76 -2.42 -1.89
CA LEU A 25 -7.68 -3.49 -2.25
C LEU A 25 -7.95 -3.36 -3.73
N GLN A 26 -7.63 -4.39 -4.51
CA GLN A 26 -7.98 -4.46 -5.93
C GLN A 26 -8.95 -5.61 -6.13
N GLN A 27 -10.05 -5.33 -6.82
CA GLN A 27 -11.09 -6.31 -7.13
C GLN A 27 -11.39 -6.22 -8.63
N SER A 28 -11.26 -7.36 -9.32
CA SER A 28 -11.68 -7.51 -10.71
C SER A 28 -12.92 -8.39 -10.77
N HIS A 29 -13.98 -7.88 -11.38
CA HIS A 29 -15.22 -8.61 -11.60
C HIS A 29 -15.46 -8.79 -13.12
N PRO A 30 -15.30 -10.00 -13.67
CA PRO A 30 -15.69 -10.28 -15.05
C PRO A 30 -17.22 -10.28 -15.14
N ILE A 31 -17.78 -9.39 -15.96
CA ILE A 31 -19.23 -9.29 -16.21
C ILE A 31 -19.62 -10.25 -17.35
N SER A 32 -18.77 -10.40 -18.35
CA SER A 32 -18.92 -11.36 -19.45
C SER A 32 -17.55 -11.75 -20.02
N SER A 33 -17.49 -12.68 -20.97
CA SER A 33 -16.23 -13.08 -21.64
C SER A 33 -15.49 -11.93 -22.33
N ARG A 34 -16.16 -10.79 -22.54
CA ARG A 34 -15.63 -9.61 -23.23
C ARG A 34 -15.65 -8.33 -22.39
N LEU A 35 -16.25 -8.36 -21.21
CA LEU A 35 -16.44 -7.18 -20.37
C LEU A 35 -15.97 -7.49 -18.95
N SER A 36 -15.01 -6.73 -18.47
CA SER A 36 -14.49 -6.83 -17.11
C SER A 36 -14.49 -5.47 -16.43
N PHE A 37 -14.94 -5.43 -15.19
CA PHE A 37 -14.83 -4.26 -14.33
C PHE A 37 -13.68 -4.46 -13.34
N THR A 38 -12.80 -3.48 -13.21
CA THR A 38 -11.73 -3.49 -12.21
C THR A 38 -11.89 -2.28 -11.32
N GLY A 39 -12.03 -2.51 -10.01
CA GLY A 39 -12.00 -1.50 -8.97
C GLY A 39 -10.71 -1.60 -8.15
N ARG A 40 -10.15 -0.46 -7.78
CA ARG A 40 -9.03 -0.32 -6.86
C ARG A 40 -9.40 0.70 -5.80
N TYR A 41 -9.37 0.27 -4.56
CA TYR A 41 -9.52 1.11 -3.38
C TYR A 41 -8.19 1.18 -2.64
N GLU A 42 -7.77 2.38 -2.28
CA GLU A 42 -6.55 2.63 -1.54
C GLU A 42 -6.85 3.53 -0.34
N HIS A 43 -6.66 2.96 0.86
CA HIS A 43 -6.79 3.66 2.12
C HIS A 43 -5.40 4.07 2.60
N LEU A 44 -5.12 5.37 2.53
CA LEU A 44 -3.88 5.95 3.03
C LEU A 44 -4.06 6.34 4.49
N ILE A 45 -3.35 5.63 5.37
CA ILE A 45 -3.29 5.92 6.80
C ILE A 45 -2.26 7.02 7.01
N ALA A 46 -2.71 8.19 7.45
CA ALA A 46 -1.84 9.31 7.75
C ALA A 46 -0.88 8.93 8.88
N GLY A 47 0.42 8.88 8.58
CA GLY A 47 1.45 8.70 9.60
C GLY A 47 1.53 9.92 10.54
N PRO A 48 2.31 9.84 11.63
CA PRO A 48 2.39 10.89 12.66
C PRO A 48 2.67 12.29 12.10
N ALA A 49 3.43 12.38 11.00
CA ALA A 49 3.75 13.64 10.35
C ALA A 49 2.55 14.28 9.62
N LEU A 50 1.69 13.49 8.96
CA LEU A 50 0.51 14.01 8.25
C LEU A 50 -0.60 14.41 9.25
N THR A 51 -0.79 13.62 10.31
CA THR A 51 -1.76 13.93 11.36
C THR A 51 -1.41 15.22 12.10
N ASN A 52 -0.12 15.46 12.39
CA ASN A 52 0.36 16.72 12.99
C ASN A 52 0.21 17.93 12.05
N ALA A 53 0.22 17.71 10.74
CA ALA A 53 -0.07 18.73 9.74
C ALA A 53 -1.59 18.91 9.48
N GLY A 54 -2.45 18.23 10.25
CA GLY A 54 -3.91 18.33 10.14
C GLY A 54 -4.55 17.47 9.04
N TYR A 55 -3.76 16.64 8.35
CA TYR A 55 -4.28 15.74 7.32
C TYR A 55 -4.87 14.47 7.94
N LYS A 56 -6.07 14.11 7.48
CA LYS A 56 -6.79 12.91 7.91
C LYS A 56 -6.53 11.75 6.94
N ASN A 57 -6.87 10.54 7.38
CA ASN A 57 -6.87 9.35 6.52
C ASN A 57 -7.65 9.66 5.24
N SER A 58 -7.09 9.23 4.11
CA SER A 58 -7.63 9.54 2.78
C SER A 58 -7.94 8.25 2.03
N ASP A 59 -9.12 8.22 1.46
CA ASP A 59 -9.66 7.11 0.70
C ASP A 59 -9.64 7.45 -0.78
N PHE A 60 -8.87 6.70 -1.56
CA PHE A 60 -8.83 6.82 -3.01
C PHE A 60 -9.52 5.61 -3.62
N LEU A 61 -10.55 5.88 -4.43
CA LEU A 61 -11.23 4.85 -5.21
C LEU A 61 -11.04 5.16 -6.69
N ALA A 62 -10.53 4.19 -7.43
CA ALA A 62 -10.41 4.22 -8.87
C ALA A 62 -11.05 2.97 -9.46
N GLY A 63 -11.64 3.08 -10.65
CA GLY A 63 -12.13 1.91 -11.36
C GLY A 63 -12.17 2.15 -12.86
N TRP A 64 -12.02 1.07 -13.63
CA TRP A 64 -12.11 1.10 -15.07
C TRP A 64 -12.84 -0.12 -15.61
N ILE A 65 -13.38 0.03 -16.81
CA ILE A 65 -14.08 -1.01 -17.56
C ILE A 65 -13.20 -1.39 -18.74
N SER A 66 -12.93 -2.68 -18.87
CA SER A 66 -12.20 -3.27 -19.98
C SER A 66 -13.18 -4.00 -20.89
N TYR A 67 -13.26 -3.58 -22.16
CA TYR A 67 -14.05 -4.24 -23.19
C TYR A 67 -13.15 -4.80 -24.29
N ARG A 68 -13.39 -6.05 -24.70
CA ARG A 68 -12.65 -6.75 -25.76
C ARG A 68 -13.58 -7.04 -26.95
N PHE A 69 -13.27 -6.45 -28.10
CA PHE A 69 -13.99 -6.62 -29.36
C PHE A 69 -13.44 -7.78 -30.20
#